data_AF-A0A2V2ZZV5-F1
#
_entry.id   AF-A0A2V2ZZV5-F1
#
_cell.length_a   1.000
_cell.length_b   1.000
_cell.length_c   1.000
_cell.angle_alpha   90.00
_cell.angle_beta   90.00
_cell.angle_gamma   90.00
#
_symmetry.space_group_name_H-M   'P 1'
#
loop_
_entity.id
_entity.type
_entity.pdbx_description
1 polymer ?
#
loop_
_entity_poly.entity_id
_entity_poly.type
_entity_poly.pdbx_seq_one_letter_code
_entity_poly.pdbx_strand_id
1 'polypeptide(L)'
;MLKILDRYIIKTFFGPFFFIFSVLFFIFIVNIIWVQLGQFMGKGLSYWQILKLLFYLGVNVISMVLPLTILLASIMSFGEFGERYELAAMKAAGIPLTRVMTPLLGISTALAIMLFFFSNNIIPDFQKKAKNMLFNIAQTKPAINFTPGQFIDQIPGYMVKFDKIYGENGENIEGVFVHKKANAYENQQSVVAEKGKFVPAANKNFLKLVLYNGYVFEDAFAGKGDNVRLKQPDQAIKFDTLVSHFDISEIINKAIEKEQITDDYRFQTYNQLDGTITKTKKDNKQFFDNIGSEVLNQTNSVITYMDKGNKHKAAPKTQIKLDTVKGERKLEIIYNSYTRLDNLKSTLESKKNEYSSNVKYFSKVVIYQQRIVAYSVTCIIFFLIGSSLGSIIRKGGMGLPVIIAIVIFIIFYVMNVGVENMSWSGKMNPYLAAWLPNLILLPFGVWMTYKALTDSQLFDAEKYKALFKPITKRFVKSKEHQRYQ
;
A
#
# COMPACT_ATOMS: atom_id res chain seq x y z
N MET A 1 19.92 30.82 26.90
CA MET A 1 18.98 30.84 28.04
C MET A 1 17.57 31.06 27.51
N LEU A 2 16.61 30.20 27.86
CA LEU A 2 15.21 30.36 27.44
C LEU A 2 14.60 31.56 28.17
N LYS A 3 14.07 32.54 27.41
CA LYS A 3 13.33 33.66 28.01
C LYS A 3 11.94 33.19 28.46
N ILE A 4 11.29 33.95 29.34
CA ILE A 4 9.93 33.64 29.85
C ILE A 4 8.94 33.46 28.69
N LEU A 5 9.01 34.35 27.69
CA LEU A 5 8.20 34.27 26.47
C LEU A 5 8.43 32.96 25.70
N ASP A 6 9.68 32.52 25.57
CA ASP A 6 10.01 31.28 24.89
C ASP A 6 9.35 30.09 25.61
N ARG A 7 9.46 30.03 26.94
CA ARG A 7 8.83 28.96 27.75
C ARG A 7 7.32 28.97 27.63
N TYR A 8 6.70 30.15 27.60
CA TYR A 8 5.26 30.30 27.42
C TYR A 8 4.81 29.74 26.07
N ILE A 9 5.46 30.16 24.97
CA ILE A 9 5.13 29.72 23.61
C ILE A 9 5.25 28.19 23.49
N ILE A 10 6.33 27.63 24.03
CA ILE A 10 6.58 26.18 24.02
C ILE A 10 5.49 25.42 24.78
N LYS A 11 5.08 25.93 25.94
CA LYS A 11 4.02 25.31 26.74
C LYS A 11 2.67 25.31 26.01
N THR A 12 2.35 26.41 25.31
CA THR A 12 1.13 26.52 24.51
C THR A 12 1.14 25.58 23.30
N PHE A 13 2.31 25.24 22.75
CA PHE A 13 2.45 24.28 21.65
C PHE A 13 2.21 22.83 22.08
N PHE A 14 2.81 22.41 23.20
CA PHE A 14 2.77 20.99 23.58
C PHE A 14 1.38 20.50 24.00
N GLY A 15 0.50 21.37 24.51
CA GLY A 15 -0.88 21.01 24.86
C GLY A 15 -1.66 20.46 23.65
N PRO A 16 -1.91 21.27 22.61
CA PRO A 16 -2.52 20.83 21.36
C PRO A 16 -1.73 19.71 20.67
N PHE A 17 -0.40 19.76 20.70
CA PHE A 17 0.45 18.73 20.10
C PHE A 17 0.15 17.33 20.63
N PHE A 18 0.20 17.11 21.95
CA PHE A 18 -0.03 15.76 22.51
C PHE A 18 -1.47 15.30 22.31
N PHE A 19 -2.43 16.21 22.39
CA PHE A 19 -3.83 15.90 22.12
C PHE A 19 -4.04 15.45 20.68
N ILE A 20 -3.59 16.25 19.70
CA ILE A 20 -3.71 15.94 18.27
C ILE A 20 -2.93 14.68 17.91
N PHE A 21 -1.72 14.53 18.42
CA PHE A 21 -0.91 13.32 18.20
C PHE A 21 -1.66 12.08 18.67
N SER A 22 -2.22 12.11 19.87
CA SER A 22 -2.96 10.96 20.43
C SER A 22 -4.21 10.63 19.61
N VAL A 23 -4.99 11.64 19.21
CA VAL A 23 -6.19 11.46 18.40
C VAL A 23 -5.85 10.88 17.03
N LEU A 24 -4.87 11.47 16.32
CA LEU A 24 -4.46 10.99 15.00
C LEU A 24 -3.85 9.60 15.09
N PHE A 25 -2.96 9.36 16.05
CA PHE A 25 -2.35 8.05 16.26
C PHE A 25 -3.42 6.98 16.51
N PHE A 26 -4.42 7.27 17.35
CA PHE A 26 -5.54 6.37 17.58
C PHE A 26 -6.35 6.08 16.30
N ILE A 27 -6.68 7.11 15.51
CA ILE A 27 -7.41 6.95 14.24
C ILE A 27 -6.64 6.01 13.28
N PHE A 28 -5.33 6.21 13.14
CA PHE A 28 -4.51 5.35 12.28
C PHE A 28 -4.37 3.92 12.82
N ILE A 29 -4.28 3.74 14.14
CA ILE A 29 -4.28 2.40 14.74
C ILE A 29 -5.60 1.68 14.48
N VAL A 30 -6.75 2.34 14.64
CA VAL A 30 -8.06 1.77 14.31
C VAL A 30 -8.14 1.39 12.83
N ASN A 31 -7.61 2.23 11.93
CA ASN A 31 -7.51 1.89 10.52
C ASN A 31 -6.69 0.62 10.27
N ILE A 32 -5.54 0.46 10.94
CA ILE A 32 -4.71 -0.75 10.85
C ILE A 32 -5.48 -1.96 11.39
N ILE A 33 -6.16 -1.83 12.53
CA ILE A 33 -6.98 -2.91 13.09
C ILE A 33 -8.02 -3.33 12.06
N TRP A 34 -8.75 -2.39 11.46
CA TRP A 34 -9.78 -2.70 10.47
C TRP A 34 -9.23 -3.48 9.26
N VAL A 35 -8.11 -3.01 8.69
CA VAL A 35 -7.47 -3.64 7.52
C VAL A 35 -6.90 -5.02 7.86
N GLN A 36 -6.40 -5.22 9.09
CA GLN A 36 -5.75 -6.46 9.50
C GLN A 36 -6.68 -7.41 10.27
N LEU A 37 -7.90 -6.99 10.63
CA LEU A 37 -8.82 -7.75 11.49
C LEU A 37 -9.09 -9.15 10.94
N GLY A 38 -9.32 -9.24 9.63
CA GLY A 38 -9.56 -10.51 8.95
C GLY A 38 -8.38 -11.48 9.00
N GLN A 39 -7.15 -10.99 9.23
CA GLN A 39 -5.98 -11.86 9.40
C GLN A 39 -5.84 -12.40 10.83
N PHE A 40 -6.56 -11.86 11.81
CA PHE A 40 -6.48 -12.24 13.22
C PHE A 40 -7.64 -13.12 13.65
N MET A 41 -8.82 -12.93 13.04
CA MET A 41 -10.01 -13.75 13.31
C MET A 41 -9.76 -15.22 12.99
N GLY A 42 -10.16 -16.11 13.90
CA GLY A 42 -10.04 -17.57 13.75
C GLY A 42 -8.65 -18.16 13.98
N LYS A 43 -7.63 -17.35 14.27
CA LYS A 43 -6.25 -17.85 14.52
C LYS A 43 -5.96 -18.19 15.99
N GLY A 44 -6.92 -18.01 16.89
CA GLY A 44 -6.75 -18.29 18.33
C GLY A 44 -5.68 -17.43 19.00
N LEU A 45 -5.47 -16.21 18.52
CA LEU A 45 -4.47 -15.29 19.08
C LEU A 45 -4.94 -14.78 20.43
N SER A 46 -4.04 -14.81 21.42
CA SER A 46 -4.27 -14.16 22.70
C SER A 46 -4.39 -12.64 22.50
N TYR A 47 -5.23 -11.99 23.31
CA TYR A 47 -5.35 -10.53 23.35
C TYR A 47 -3.97 -9.84 23.45
N TRP A 48 -3.05 -10.38 24.25
CA TRP A 48 -1.70 -9.86 24.40
C TRP A 48 -0.86 -9.95 23.12
N GLN A 49 -1.06 -10.98 22.31
CA GLN A 49 -0.37 -11.13 21.03
C GLN A 49 -0.88 -10.09 20.02
N ILE A 50 -2.20 -9.87 20.00
CA ILE A 50 -2.80 -8.83 19.15
C ILE A 50 -2.26 -7.45 19.55
N LEU A 51 -2.27 -7.12 20.84
CA LEU A 51 -1.76 -5.83 21.33
C LEU A 51 -0.28 -5.63 21.00
N LYS A 52 0.56 -6.66 21.18
CA LYS A 52 1.99 -6.63 20.84
C LYS A 52 2.23 -6.42 19.34
N LEU A 53 1.44 -7.07 18.49
CA LEU A 53 1.51 -6.91 17.05
C LEU A 53 1.06 -5.51 16.62
N LEU A 54 -0.04 -5.01 17.18
CA LEU A 54 -0.53 -3.66 16.92
C LEU A 54 0.48 -2.60 17.36
N PHE A 55 1.15 -2.80 18.48
CA PHE A 55 2.25 -1.94 18.90
C PHE A 55 3.36 -1.91 17.85
N TYR A 56 3.79 -3.07 17.34
CA TYR A 56 4.83 -3.14 16.31
C TYR A 56 4.42 -2.47 14.98
N LEU A 57 3.17 -2.67 14.54
CA LEU A 57 2.64 -2.00 13.34
C LEU A 57 2.45 -0.49 13.56
N GLY A 58 2.08 -0.09 14.77
CA GLY A 58 1.87 1.29 15.17
C GLY A 58 3.13 2.16 15.13
N VAL A 59 4.31 1.58 15.33
CA VAL A 59 5.59 2.32 15.23
C VAL A 59 5.76 3.00 13.87
N ASN A 60 5.31 2.38 12.79
CA ASN A 60 5.39 2.96 11.43
C ASN A 60 4.47 4.20 11.26
N VAL A 61 3.36 4.25 12.00
CA VAL A 61 2.37 5.35 11.94
C VAL A 61 2.99 6.67 12.39
N ILE A 62 3.96 6.64 13.30
CA ILE A 62 4.61 7.84 13.87
C ILE A 62 5.20 8.73 12.76
N SER A 63 5.81 8.13 11.74
CA SER A 63 6.40 8.87 10.61
C SER A 63 5.40 9.67 9.78
N MET A 64 4.14 9.23 9.76
CA MET A 64 3.06 9.90 9.04
C MET A 64 2.32 10.90 9.94
N VAL A 65 2.12 10.55 11.21
CA VAL A 65 1.36 11.38 12.17
C VAL A 65 2.16 12.59 12.64
N LEU A 66 3.48 12.46 12.85
CA LEU A 66 4.26 13.55 13.46
C LEU A 66 4.25 14.86 12.65
N PRO A 67 4.50 14.87 11.32
CA PRO A 67 4.41 16.10 10.54
C PRO A 67 3.02 16.74 10.65
N LEU A 68 1.96 15.93 10.63
CA LEU A 68 0.57 16.39 10.72
C LEU A 68 0.24 17.04 12.04
N THR A 69 0.70 16.42 13.13
CA THR A 69 0.58 16.98 14.46
C THR A 69 1.28 18.33 14.52
N ILE A 70 2.49 18.46 13.95
CA ILE A 70 3.21 19.73 13.94
C ILE A 70 2.43 20.81 13.17
N LEU A 71 1.85 20.48 12.01
CA LEU A 71 1.01 21.41 11.24
C LEU A 71 -0.15 21.93 12.09
N LEU A 72 -0.96 21.02 12.61
CA LEU A 72 -2.18 21.34 13.36
C LEU A 72 -1.87 22.05 14.67
N ALA A 73 -0.89 21.56 15.44
CA ALA A 73 -0.50 22.18 16.70
C ALA A 73 0.06 23.58 16.49
N SER A 74 0.87 23.80 15.45
CA SER A 74 1.38 25.14 15.13
C SER A 74 0.25 26.10 14.76
N ILE A 75 -0.70 25.64 13.93
CA ILE A 75 -1.87 26.44 13.56
C ILE A 75 -2.69 26.81 14.80
N MET A 76 -2.96 25.85 15.67
CA MET A 76 -3.77 26.08 16.87
C MET A 76 -3.06 27.02 17.86
N SER A 77 -1.77 26.83 18.14
CA SER A 77 -1.06 27.70 19.07
C SER A 77 -0.94 29.14 18.57
N PHE A 78 -0.61 29.34 17.29
CA PHE A 78 -0.55 30.70 16.73
C PHE A 78 -1.94 31.31 16.53
N GLY A 79 -2.95 30.50 16.27
CA GLY A 79 -4.35 30.90 16.24
C GLY A 79 -4.83 31.39 17.61
N GLU A 80 -4.52 30.65 18.68
CA GLU A 80 -4.83 31.05 20.06
C GLU A 80 -4.16 32.37 20.44
N PHE A 81 -2.89 32.57 20.08
CA PHE A 81 -2.21 33.85 20.28
C PHE A 81 -2.90 35.00 19.52
N GLY A 82 -3.46 34.71 18.33
CA GLY A 82 -4.24 35.66 17.55
C GLY A 82 -5.60 35.99 18.18
N GLU A 83 -6.35 34.97 18.61
CA GLU A 83 -7.68 35.10 19.20
C GLU A 83 -7.65 35.83 20.55
N ARG A 84 -6.64 35.57 21.38
CA ARG A 84 -6.45 36.23 22.69
C ARG A 84 -5.78 37.61 22.58
N TYR A 85 -5.54 38.11 21.37
CA TYR A 85 -4.79 39.35 21.11
C TYR A 85 -3.37 39.38 21.70
N GLU A 86 -2.83 38.23 22.13
CA GLU A 86 -1.47 38.12 22.67
C GLU A 86 -0.42 38.41 21.59
N LEU A 87 -0.65 37.92 20.37
CA LEU A 87 0.24 38.19 19.23
C LEU A 87 0.28 39.69 18.88
N ALA A 88 -0.86 40.38 19.01
CA ALA A 88 -0.95 41.81 18.76
C ALA A 88 -0.21 42.61 19.86
N ALA A 89 -0.36 42.21 21.12
CA ALA A 89 0.36 42.80 22.24
C ALA A 89 1.89 42.61 22.12
N MET A 90 2.35 41.43 21.69
CA MET A 90 3.78 41.17 21.44
C MET A 90 4.33 42.08 20.34
N LYS A 91 3.60 42.22 19.21
CA LYS A 91 4.01 43.13 18.13
C LYS A 91 4.05 44.60 18.59
N ALA A 92 3.07 45.04 19.40
CA ALA A 92 3.04 46.39 19.96
C ALA A 92 4.20 46.66 20.92
N ALA A 93 4.69 45.63 21.62
CA ALA A 93 5.89 45.69 22.47
C ALA A 93 7.22 45.65 21.67
N GLY A 94 7.17 45.73 20.33
CA GLY A 94 8.34 45.70 19.46
C GLY A 94 8.92 44.31 19.21
N ILE A 95 8.20 43.23 19.57
CA ILE A 95 8.66 41.86 19.34
C ILE A 95 8.22 41.40 17.94
N PRO A 96 9.15 41.14 17.00
CA PRO A 96 8.77 40.70 15.66
C PRO A 96 8.20 39.27 15.69
N LEU A 97 7.30 38.97 14.75
CA LEU A 97 6.68 37.63 14.63
C LEU A 97 7.73 36.52 14.41
N THR A 98 8.84 36.81 13.70
CA THR A 98 9.97 35.87 13.56
C THR A 98 10.54 35.42 14.90
N ARG A 99 10.61 36.32 15.89
CA ARG A 99 11.13 36.02 17.23
C ARG A 99 10.18 35.10 17.99
N VAL A 100 8.86 35.27 17.82
CA VAL A 100 7.82 34.40 18.38
C VAL A 100 7.86 33.00 17.74
N MET A 101 8.15 32.92 16.45
CA MET A 101 8.28 31.64 15.71
C MET A 101 9.55 30.86 16.02
N THR A 102 10.66 31.55 16.31
CA THR A 102 11.99 30.93 16.52
C THR A 102 12.02 29.80 17.56
N PRO A 103 11.46 29.93 18.79
CA PRO A 103 11.49 28.84 19.77
C PRO A 103 10.77 27.58 19.29
N LEU A 104 9.65 27.74 18.57
CA LEU A 104 8.93 26.60 18.01
C LEU A 104 9.61 26.02 16.77
N LEU A 105 10.25 26.84 15.94
CA LEU A 105 11.09 26.36 14.85
C LEU A 105 12.21 25.45 15.39
N GLY A 106 12.84 25.83 16.51
CA GLY A 106 13.83 25.01 17.20
C GLY A 106 13.28 23.66 17.66
N ILE A 107 12.06 23.65 18.24
CA ILE A 107 11.37 22.42 18.66
C ILE A 107 10.99 21.55 17.46
N SER A 108 10.39 22.13 16.42
CA SER A 108 10.00 21.38 15.22
C SER A 108 11.22 20.79 14.52
N THR A 109 12.36 21.49 14.54
CA THR A 109 13.63 20.96 14.04
C THR A 109 14.15 19.82 14.91
N ALA A 110 14.06 19.93 16.24
CA ALA A 110 14.42 18.84 17.16
C ALA A 110 13.53 17.60 16.94
N LEU A 111 12.22 17.80 16.76
CA LEU A 111 11.27 16.72 16.43
C LEU A 111 11.56 16.10 15.06
N ALA A 112 11.96 16.90 14.05
CA ALA A 112 12.39 16.40 12.75
C ALA A 112 13.64 15.52 12.84
N ILE A 113 14.64 15.93 13.62
CA ILE A 113 15.85 15.15 13.87
C ILE A 113 15.50 13.85 14.61
N MET A 114 14.66 13.93 15.64
CA MET A 114 14.16 12.76 16.36
C MET A 114 13.43 11.80 15.40
N LEU A 115 12.59 12.32 14.50
CA LEU A 115 11.88 11.52 13.51
C LEU A 115 12.85 10.83 12.54
N PHE A 116 13.90 11.51 12.10
CA PHE A 116 14.92 10.92 11.23
C PHE A 116 15.57 9.70 11.91
N PHE A 117 16.05 9.85 13.15
CA PHE A 117 16.65 8.73 13.90
C PHE A 117 15.66 7.62 14.18
N PHE A 118 14.42 7.96 14.52
CA PHE A 118 13.35 7.00 14.76
C PHE A 118 13.03 6.20 13.50
N SER A 119 12.91 6.89 12.36
CA SER A 119 12.63 6.30 11.06
C SER A 119 13.78 5.45 10.53
N ASN A 120 15.02 5.86 10.81
CA ASN A 120 16.22 5.12 10.37
C ASN A 120 16.53 3.88 11.22
N ASN A 121 16.32 3.94 12.54
CA ASN A 121 16.81 2.89 13.46
C ASN A 121 15.67 2.06 14.06
N ILE A 122 14.56 2.70 14.46
CA ILE A 122 13.50 2.06 15.23
C ILE A 122 12.47 1.43 14.31
N ILE A 123 11.97 2.16 13.30
CA ILE A 123 10.96 1.64 12.37
C ILE A 123 11.41 0.31 11.71
N PRO A 124 12.64 0.14 11.19
CA PRO A 124 13.02 -1.09 10.51
C PRO A 124 13.06 -2.31 11.43
N ASP A 125 13.58 -2.16 12.65
CA ASP A 125 13.62 -3.24 13.66
C ASP A 125 12.19 -3.68 14.05
N PHE A 126 11.30 -2.71 14.26
CA PHE A 126 9.91 -2.99 14.60
C PHE A 126 9.12 -3.58 13.42
N GLN A 127 9.41 -3.16 12.19
CA GLN A 127 8.84 -3.78 10.99
C GLN A 127 9.28 -5.23 10.85
N LYS A 128 10.56 -5.54 11.15
CA LYS A 128 11.07 -6.92 11.16
C LYS A 128 10.37 -7.76 12.23
N LYS A 129 10.23 -7.23 13.45
CA LYS A 129 9.50 -7.91 14.55
C LYS A 129 8.03 -8.15 14.21
N ALA A 130 7.36 -7.17 13.59
CA ALA A 130 5.99 -7.31 13.11
C ALA A 130 5.86 -8.42 12.07
N LYS A 131 6.76 -8.44 11.06
CA LYS A 131 6.75 -9.44 10.00
C LYS A 131 7.02 -10.84 10.54
N ASN A 132 8.04 -11.02 11.38
CA ASN A 132 8.34 -12.30 12.01
C ASN A 132 7.15 -12.82 12.86
N MET A 133 6.45 -11.91 13.55
CA MET A 133 5.27 -12.28 14.30
C MET A 133 4.12 -12.70 13.38
N LEU A 134 3.87 -11.97 12.30
CA LEU A 134 2.87 -12.36 11.28
C LEU A 134 3.20 -13.72 10.64
N PHE A 135 4.47 -13.99 10.36
CA PHE A 135 4.96 -15.26 9.85
C PHE A 135 4.69 -16.41 10.83
N ASN A 136 5.04 -16.23 12.11
CA ASN A 136 4.76 -17.23 13.14
C ASN A 136 3.24 -17.47 13.29
N ILE A 137 2.44 -16.41 13.23
CA ILE A 137 0.97 -16.49 13.25
C ILE A 137 0.46 -17.29 12.05
N ALA A 138 0.97 -17.02 10.85
CA ALA A 138 0.61 -17.75 9.63
C ALA A 138 0.95 -19.25 9.72
N GLN A 139 2.07 -19.60 10.37
CA GLN A 139 2.48 -21.00 10.59
C GLN A 139 1.69 -21.75 11.67
N THR A 140 1.10 -21.02 12.64
CA THR A 140 0.41 -21.66 13.78
C THR A 140 -0.97 -22.19 13.44
N LYS A 141 -1.76 -21.47 12.65
CA LYS A 141 -3.08 -21.93 12.16
C LYS A 141 -3.40 -21.26 10.81
N PRO A 142 -3.40 -22.00 9.69
CA PRO A 142 -3.96 -21.49 8.44
C PRO A 142 -5.46 -21.25 8.65
N ALA A 143 -5.85 -19.99 8.77
CA ALA A 143 -7.26 -19.62 8.79
C ALA A 143 -7.81 -19.78 7.38
N ILE A 144 -8.41 -20.93 7.09
CA ILE A 144 -9.33 -21.02 5.95
C ILE A 144 -10.60 -20.33 6.43
N ASN A 145 -10.82 -19.10 5.97
CA ASN A 145 -11.97 -18.32 6.35
C ASN A 145 -13.20 -18.86 5.61
N PHE A 146 -13.92 -19.78 6.24
CA PHE A 146 -15.14 -20.35 5.66
C PHE A 146 -16.31 -19.38 5.86
N THR A 147 -16.85 -18.82 4.78
CA THR A 147 -18.08 -18.02 4.81
C THR A 147 -19.31 -18.94 4.77
N PRO A 148 -20.19 -18.93 5.78
CA PRO A 148 -21.40 -19.76 5.77
C PRO A 148 -22.30 -19.47 4.56
N GLY A 149 -22.90 -20.52 4.01
CA GLY A 149 -23.85 -20.44 2.89
C GLY A 149 -23.22 -20.25 1.51
N GLN A 150 -21.91 -20.16 1.39
CA GLN A 150 -21.20 -20.03 0.11
C GLN A 150 -20.44 -21.30 -0.25
N PHE A 151 -20.37 -21.61 -1.55
CA PHE A 151 -19.46 -22.64 -2.07
C PHE A 151 -18.04 -22.09 -2.12
N ILE A 152 -17.11 -22.84 -1.55
CA ILE A 152 -15.71 -22.45 -1.33
C ILE A 152 -14.83 -23.38 -2.13
N ASP A 153 -14.03 -22.78 -2.99
CA ASP A 153 -13.15 -23.46 -3.95
C ASP A 153 -11.67 -23.18 -3.68
N GLN A 154 -11.33 -23.07 -2.39
CA GLN A 154 -9.96 -22.75 -1.93
C GLN A 154 -9.15 -24.02 -1.62
N ILE A 155 -9.81 -25.15 -1.42
CA ILE A 155 -9.16 -26.44 -1.15
C ILE A 155 -8.85 -27.09 -2.50
N PRO A 156 -7.57 -27.37 -2.82
CA PRO A 156 -7.22 -28.01 -4.09
C PRO A 156 -7.99 -29.31 -4.29
N GLY A 157 -8.71 -29.42 -5.42
CA GLY A 157 -9.47 -30.63 -5.79
C GLY A 157 -10.84 -30.78 -5.10
N TYR A 158 -11.26 -29.84 -4.24
CA TYR A 158 -12.54 -29.94 -3.54
C TYR A 158 -13.30 -28.61 -3.52
N MET A 159 -14.62 -28.69 -3.73
CA MET A 159 -15.55 -27.60 -3.47
C MET A 159 -16.34 -27.93 -2.21
N VAL A 160 -16.31 -27.05 -1.22
CA VAL A 160 -16.99 -27.26 0.07
C VAL A 160 -18.01 -26.17 0.36
N LYS A 161 -19.12 -26.52 1.00
CA LYS A 161 -20.10 -25.57 1.51
C LYS A 161 -20.52 -26.01 2.92
N PHE A 162 -20.64 -25.02 3.79
CA PHE A 162 -21.14 -25.17 5.15
C PHE A 162 -22.31 -24.21 5.35
N ASP A 163 -23.46 -24.70 5.79
CA ASP A 163 -24.63 -23.83 5.99
C ASP A 163 -24.50 -22.97 7.25
N LYS A 164 -23.97 -23.55 8.35
CA LYS A 164 -23.64 -22.82 9.58
C LYS A 164 -22.35 -23.32 10.19
N ILE A 165 -21.59 -22.39 10.77
CA ILE A 165 -20.34 -22.65 11.51
C ILE A 165 -20.48 -21.96 12.87
N TYR A 166 -20.24 -22.69 13.96
CA TYR A 166 -20.41 -22.20 15.33
C TYR A 166 -19.43 -22.84 16.33
N GLY A 167 -19.39 -22.30 17.54
CA GLY A 167 -18.43 -22.66 18.61
C GLY A 167 -17.35 -21.59 18.80
N GLU A 168 -16.72 -21.54 19.98
CA GLU A 168 -15.75 -20.50 20.35
C GLU A 168 -14.59 -20.34 19.35
N ASN A 169 -14.21 -21.44 18.69
CA ASN A 169 -13.17 -21.50 17.67
C ASN A 169 -13.70 -21.81 16.25
N GLY A 170 -15.03 -21.83 16.04
CA GLY A 170 -15.64 -22.23 14.77
C GLY A 170 -15.46 -23.72 14.43
N GLU A 171 -15.39 -24.59 15.44
CA GLU A 171 -15.10 -26.01 15.27
C GLU A 171 -16.29 -26.83 14.79
N ASN A 172 -17.52 -26.43 15.13
CA ASN A 172 -18.72 -27.19 14.83
C ASN A 172 -19.39 -26.63 13.58
N ILE A 173 -19.86 -27.53 12.72
CA ILE A 173 -20.49 -27.19 11.45
C ILE A 173 -21.80 -27.96 11.27
N GLU A 174 -22.75 -27.29 10.64
CA GLU A 174 -24.06 -27.83 10.27
C GLU A 174 -24.29 -27.65 8.78
N GLY A 175 -24.90 -28.66 8.15
CA GLY A 175 -25.16 -28.68 6.71
C GLY A 175 -23.86 -28.67 5.91
N VAL A 176 -23.21 -29.83 5.82
CA VAL A 176 -21.93 -29.98 5.13
C VAL A 176 -22.13 -30.58 3.76
N PHE A 177 -21.59 -29.91 2.75
CA PHE A 177 -21.49 -30.42 1.38
C PHE A 177 -20.03 -30.37 0.93
N VAL A 178 -19.48 -31.51 0.51
CA VAL A 178 -18.13 -31.63 -0.03
C VAL A 178 -18.24 -32.29 -1.39
N HIS A 179 -17.71 -31.65 -2.42
CA HIS A 179 -17.67 -32.20 -3.77
C HIS A 179 -16.23 -32.29 -4.24
N LYS A 180 -15.77 -33.50 -4.56
CA LYS A 180 -14.46 -33.73 -5.15
C LYS A 180 -14.53 -33.40 -6.64
N LYS A 181 -13.74 -32.42 -7.06
CA LYS A 181 -13.56 -32.11 -8.47
C LYS A 181 -12.79 -33.25 -9.12
N ALA A 182 -13.41 -33.89 -10.09
CA ALA A 182 -12.82 -35.00 -10.82
C ALA A 182 -12.44 -34.57 -12.23
N ASN A 183 -11.25 -34.95 -12.68
CA ASN A 183 -10.89 -34.90 -14.10
C ASN A 183 -11.51 -36.10 -14.85
N ALA A 184 -11.41 -36.14 -16.18
CA ALA A 184 -11.98 -37.21 -17.02
C ALA A 184 -11.49 -38.65 -16.66
N TYR A 185 -10.44 -38.75 -15.85
CA TYR A 185 -9.83 -40.00 -15.39
C TYR A 185 -10.06 -40.29 -13.90
N GLU A 186 -10.88 -39.49 -13.21
CA GLU A 186 -11.15 -39.65 -11.78
C GLU A 186 -12.64 -39.87 -11.52
N ASN A 187 -12.96 -40.55 -10.42
CA ASN A 187 -14.34 -40.68 -9.96
C ASN A 187 -14.78 -39.37 -9.32
N GLN A 188 -16.02 -38.98 -9.61
CA GLN A 188 -16.67 -37.85 -8.96
C GLN A 188 -17.27 -38.33 -7.63
N GLN A 189 -17.08 -37.56 -6.56
CA GLN A 189 -17.60 -37.91 -5.25
C GLN A 189 -18.23 -36.69 -4.61
N SER A 190 -19.45 -36.84 -4.10
CA SER A 190 -20.15 -35.81 -3.32
C SER A 190 -20.52 -36.37 -1.96
N VAL A 191 -20.19 -35.65 -0.90
CA VAL A 191 -20.49 -36.00 0.48
C VAL A 191 -21.45 -34.96 1.04
N VAL A 192 -22.57 -35.44 1.58
CA VAL A 192 -23.55 -34.61 2.29
C VAL A 192 -23.65 -35.11 3.72
N ALA A 193 -23.52 -34.22 4.71
CA ALA A 193 -23.65 -34.58 6.13
C ALA A 193 -24.45 -33.53 6.90
N GLU A 194 -25.21 -33.98 7.90
CA GLU A 194 -26.00 -33.08 8.74
C GLU A 194 -25.11 -32.25 9.67
N LYS A 195 -24.10 -32.89 10.26
CA LYS A 195 -23.19 -32.26 11.22
C LYS A 195 -21.75 -32.62 10.91
N GLY A 196 -20.84 -31.77 11.35
CA GLY A 196 -19.42 -32.07 11.33
C GLY A 196 -18.63 -31.28 12.36
N LYS A 197 -17.36 -31.65 12.50
CA LYS A 197 -16.41 -30.99 13.38
C LYS A 197 -15.04 -30.89 12.72
N PHE A 198 -14.46 -29.69 12.73
CA PHE A 198 -13.04 -29.49 12.43
C PHE A 198 -12.20 -30.00 13.60
N VAL A 199 -11.29 -30.93 13.32
CA VAL A 199 -10.38 -31.48 14.32
C VAL A 199 -8.95 -31.12 13.91
N PRO A 200 -8.08 -30.71 14.85
CA PRO A 200 -6.66 -30.53 14.54
C PRO A 200 -6.07 -31.82 13.98
N ALA A 201 -5.50 -31.77 12.78
CA ALA A 201 -4.75 -32.90 12.24
C ALA A 201 -3.37 -32.99 12.90
N ALA A 202 -2.82 -34.19 13.03
CA ALA A 202 -1.47 -34.40 13.55
C ALA A 202 -0.40 -33.73 12.67
N ASN A 203 -0.64 -33.68 11.36
CA ASN A 203 0.17 -32.95 10.40
C ASN A 203 -0.57 -31.67 9.99
N LYS A 204 0.09 -30.51 10.15
CA LYS A 204 -0.47 -29.18 9.82
C LYS A 204 -0.89 -29.04 8.36
N ASN A 205 -0.30 -29.84 7.47
CA ASN A 205 -0.58 -29.85 6.04
C ASN A 205 -1.94 -30.43 5.66
N PHE A 206 -2.62 -31.11 6.59
CA PHE A 206 -3.93 -31.69 6.35
C PHE A 206 -4.99 -31.03 7.22
N LEU A 207 -6.14 -30.75 6.63
CA LEU A 207 -7.35 -30.38 7.36
C LEU A 207 -8.15 -31.65 7.62
N LYS A 208 -8.37 -31.98 8.90
CA LYS A 208 -9.18 -33.13 9.31
C LYS A 208 -10.61 -32.70 9.62
N LEU A 209 -11.56 -33.24 8.87
CA LEU A 209 -12.99 -33.00 9.03
C LEU A 209 -13.68 -34.30 9.44
N VAL A 210 -14.34 -34.28 10.60
CA VAL A 210 -15.16 -35.42 11.06
C VAL A 210 -16.61 -35.09 10.78
N LEU A 211 -17.25 -35.86 9.92
CA LEU A 211 -18.63 -35.70 9.49
C LEU A 211 -19.50 -36.75 10.17
N TYR A 212 -20.71 -36.37 10.56
CA TYR A 212 -21.67 -37.21 11.25
C TYR A 212 -22.98 -37.27 10.47
N ASN A 213 -23.57 -38.47 10.39
CA ASN A 213 -24.86 -38.74 9.76
C ASN A 213 -24.97 -38.15 8.35
N GLY A 214 -24.47 -38.90 7.36
CA GLY A 214 -24.44 -38.42 5.99
C GLY A 214 -24.47 -39.51 4.93
N TYR A 215 -24.38 -39.06 3.69
CA TYR A 215 -24.37 -39.88 2.49
C TYR A 215 -23.17 -39.49 1.63
N VAL A 216 -22.45 -40.51 1.15
CA VAL A 216 -21.45 -40.37 0.09
C VAL A 216 -22.08 -40.85 -1.20
N PHE A 217 -22.13 -39.98 -2.20
CA PHE A 217 -22.49 -40.30 -3.57
C PHE A 217 -21.20 -40.44 -4.39
N GLU A 218 -20.97 -41.59 -5.01
CA GLU A 218 -19.78 -41.82 -5.83
C GLU A 218 -20.18 -42.23 -7.25
N ASP A 219 -19.72 -41.44 -8.22
CA ASP A 219 -19.90 -41.71 -9.64
C ASP A 219 -18.58 -42.21 -10.23
N ALA A 220 -18.53 -43.50 -10.53
CA ALA A 220 -17.34 -44.13 -11.09
C ALA A 220 -17.17 -43.84 -12.59
N PHE A 221 -16.84 -42.59 -12.93
CA PHE A 221 -16.66 -42.10 -14.30
C PHE A 221 -15.26 -42.36 -14.89
N ALA A 222 -14.27 -42.68 -14.08
CA ALA A 222 -12.88 -42.84 -14.52
C ALA A 222 -12.75 -43.84 -15.69
N GLY A 223 -12.29 -43.35 -16.85
CA GLY A 223 -11.94 -44.20 -18.00
C GLY A 223 -13.13 -44.85 -18.74
N LYS A 224 -14.37 -44.45 -18.46
CA LYS A 224 -15.58 -45.00 -19.12
C LYS A 224 -16.12 -44.04 -20.19
N GLY A 225 -16.50 -44.59 -21.34
CA GLY A 225 -17.14 -43.81 -22.42
C GLY A 225 -18.57 -43.35 -22.07
N ASP A 226 -19.04 -42.27 -22.69
CA ASP A 226 -20.30 -41.59 -22.32
C ASP A 226 -21.54 -42.49 -22.32
N ASN A 227 -21.63 -43.44 -23.27
CA ASN A 227 -22.74 -44.39 -23.33
C ASN A 227 -22.82 -45.35 -22.13
N VAL A 228 -21.68 -45.62 -21.48
CA VAL A 228 -21.59 -46.47 -20.28
C VAL A 228 -21.93 -45.65 -19.03
N ARG A 229 -21.58 -44.37 -19.02
CA ARG A 229 -21.88 -43.43 -17.93
C ARG A 229 -23.40 -43.23 -17.76
N LEU A 230 -24.14 -43.10 -18.88
CA LEU A 230 -25.60 -42.93 -18.86
C LEU A 230 -26.39 -44.12 -18.29
N LYS A 231 -25.77 -45.31 -18.22
CA LYS A 231 -26.41 -46.55 -17.75
C LYS A 231 -25.92 -46.99 -16.37
N GLN A 232 -25.04 -46.21 -15.74
CA GLN A 232 -24.55 -46.53 -14.41
C GLN A 232 -25.63 -46.23 -13.37
N PRO A 233 -25.89 -47.16 -12.44
CA PRO A 233 -26.70 -46.86 -11.27
C PRO A 233 -25.93 -45.95 -10.32
N ASP A 234 -26.61 -44.97 -9.75
CA ASP A 234 -26.07 -44.11 -8.71
C ASP A 234 -25.71 -44.96 -7.47
N GLN A 235 -24.54 -44.71 -6.90
CA GLN A 235 -24.11 -45.35 -5.67
C GLN A 235 -24.17 -44.36 -4.52
N ALA A 236 -24.97 -44.67 -3.50
CA ALA A 236 -25.08 -43.91 -2.27
C ALA A 236 -24.70 -44.77 -1.07
N ILE A 237 -23.70 -44.34 -0.31
CA ILE A 237 -23.23 -44.99 0.91
C ILE A 237 -23.64 -44.13 2.09
N LYS A 238 -24.50 -44.66 2.97
CA LYS A 238 -24.83 -44.01 4.24
C LYS A 238 -23.71 -44.26 5.26
N PHE A 239 -23.33 -43.23 6.00
CA PHE A 239 -22.37 -43.33 7.09
C PHE A 239 -22.87 -42.63 8.36
N ASP A 240 -22.52 -43.21 9.51
CA ASP A 240 -22.73 -42.58 10.81
C ASP A 240 -21.58 -41.62 11.15
N THR A 241 -20.35 -41.98 10.78
CA THR A 241 -19.16 -41.14 10.94
C THR A 241 -18.19 -41.31 9.77
N LEU A 242 -17.76 -40.20 9.18
CA LEU A 242 -16.77 -40.17 8.09
C LEU A 242 -15.65 -39.18 8.45
N VAL A 243 -14.40 -39.63 8.33
CA VAL A 243 -13.23 -38.79 8.58
C VAL A 243 -12.56 -38.45 7.25
N SER A 244 -12.66 -37.20 6.83
CA SER A 244 -12.06 -36.69 5.61
C SER A 244 -10.79 -35.89 5.92
N HIS A 245 -9.74 -36.13 5.14
CA HIS A 245 -8.49 -35.38 5.20
C HIS A 245 -8.31 -34.61 3.90
N PHE A 246 -8.22 -33.28 3.99
CA PHE A 246 -7.96 -32.42 2.84
C PHE A 246 -6.53 -31.94 2.88
N ASP A 247 -5.78 -32.13 1.79
CA ASP A 247 -4.44 -31.56 1.67
C ASP A 247 -4.56 -30.04 1.47
N ILE A 248 -4.01 -29.29 2.42
CA ILE A 248 -3.96 -27.83 2.42
C ILE A 248 -2.51 -27.32 2.41
N SER A 249 -1.55 -28.18 2.07
CA SER A 249 -0.12 -27.85 1.98
C SER A 249 0.13 -26.65 1.08
N GLU A 250 -0.51 -26.59 -0.09
CA GLU A 250 -0.32 -25.49 -1.04
C GLU A 250 -0.83 -24.16 -0.48
N ILE A 251 -1.95 -24.17 0.24
CA ILE A 251 -2.54 -22.98 0.88
C ILE A 251 -1.60 -22.48 1.99
N ILE A 252 -1.09 -23.41 2.80
CA ILE A 252 -0.15 -23.14 3.88
C ILE A 252 1.15 -22.58 3.32
N ASN A 253 1.72 -23.23 2.31
CA ASN A 253 2.97 -22.81 1.68
C ASN A 253 2.82 -21.42 1.05
N LYS A 254 1.75 -21.14 0.31
CA LYS A 254 1.48 -19.80 -0.24
C LYS A 254 1.34 -18.74 0.87
N ALA A 255 0.68 -19.07 1.97
CA ALA A 255 0.53 -18.15 3.10
C ALA A 255 1.87 -17.90 3.83
N ILE A 256 2.69 -18.95 3.99
CA ILE A 256 4.02 -18.89 4.59
C ILE A 256 4.98 -18.11 3.68
N GLU A 257 5.05 -18.41 2.39
CA GLU A 257 5.90 -17.71 1.41
C GLU A 257 5.64 -16.21 1.37
N LYS A 258 4.36 -15.80 1.40
CA LYS A 258 3.97 -14.38 1.48
C LYS A 258 4.53 -13.68 2.72
N GLU A 259 4.69 -14.42 3.81
CA GLU A 259 5.19 -13.91 5.09
C GLU A 259 6.69 -14.17 5.32
N GLN A 260 7.33 -15.06 4.56
CA GLN A 260 8.71 -15.53 4.75
C GLN A 260 9.79 -14.52 4.33
N ILE A 261 9.42 -13.40 3.71
CA ILE A 261 10.39 -12.42 3.16
C ILE A 261 11.33 -11.92 4.28
N THR A 262 12.55 -12.47 4.34
CA THR A 262 13.57 -12.14 5.35
C THR A 262 14.33 -10.86 4.98
N ASP A 263 14.50 -10.60 3.69
CA ASP A 263 15.33 -9.51 3.14
C ASP A 263 14.48 -8.39 2.54
N ASP A 264 13.41 -8.01 3.23
CA ASP A 264 12.60 -6.86 2.82
C ASP A 264 13.40 -5.56 3.03
N TYR A 265 13.36 -4.67 2.04
CA TYR A 265 14.01 -3.35 2.12
C TYR A 265 13.50 -2.53 3.32
N ARG A 266 12.28 -2.79 3.78
CA ARG A 266 11.67 -2.13 4.95
C ARG A 266 12.39 -2.45 6.27
N PHE A 267 13.22 -3.49 6.31
CA PHE A 267 14.00 -3.84 7.52
C PHE A 267 15.40 -3.24 7.54
N GLN A 268 15.72 -2.42 6.53
CA GLN A 268 17.04 -1.85 6.34
C GLN A 268 17.11 -0.41 6.80
N THR A 269 18.26 -0.03 7.37
CA THR A 269 18.59 1.36 7.65
C THR A 269 18.97 2.12 6.37
N TYR A 270 19.05 3.45 6.42
CA TYR A 270 19.39 4.31 5.29
C TYR A 270 20.68 3.89 4.57
N ASN A 271 21.72 3.54 5.33
CA ASN A 271 23.01 3.11 4.77
C ASN A 271 22.93 1.71 4.13
N GLN A 272 22.15 0.80 4.72
CA GLN A 272 21.92 -0.52 4.13
C GLN A 272 21.09 -0.43 2.84
N LEU A 273 20.12 0.48 2.80
CA LEU A 273 19.32 0.78 1.62
C LEU A 273 20.19 1.29 0.47
N ASP A 274 21.25 2.06 0.73
CA ASP A 274 22.16 2.54 -0.31
C ASP A 274 22.90 1.38 -1.02
N GLY A 275 23.35 0.40 -0.24
CA GLY A 275 23.89 -0.86 -0.77
C GLY A 275 22.88 -1.63 -1.61
N THR A 276 21.64 -1.74 -1.13
CA THR A 276 20.53 -2.40 -1.85
C THR A 276 20.18 -1.67 -3.15
N ILE A 277 20.17 -0.34 -3.15
CA ILE A 277 19.93 0.48 -4.34
C ILE A 277 21.04 0.28 -5.36
N THR A 278 22.31 0.28 -4.93
CA THR A 278 23.47 0.06 -5.81
C THR A 278 23.43 -1.33 -6.43
N LYS A 279 23.13 -2.36 -5.62
CA LYS A 279 22.95 -3.74 -6.09
C LYS A 279 21.80 -3.82 -7.11
N THR A 280 20.62 -3.33 -6.75
CA THR A 280 19.43 -3.36 -7.62
C THR A 280 19.66 -2.60 -8.93
N LYS A 281 20.38 -1.48 -8.89
CA LYS A 281 20.75 -0.72 -10.10
C LYS A 281 21.67 -1.52 -11.02
N LYS A 282 22.64 -2.25 -10.46
CA LYS A 282 23.52 -3.15 -11.21
C LYS A 282 22.73 -4.31 -11.82
N ASP A 283 21.87 -4.95 -11.02
CA ASP A 283 21.05 -6.08 -11.43
C ASP A 283 20.09 -5.67 -12.56
N ASN A 284 19.43 -4.51 -12.43
CA ASN A 284 18.58 -3.96 -13.48
C ASN A 284 19.36 -3.65 -14.76
N LYS A 285 20.57 -3.11 -14.67
CA LYS A 285 21.41 -2.86 -15.84
C LYS A 285 21.73 -4.17 -16.57
N GLN A 286 22.20 -5.18 -15.83
CA GLN A 286 22.51 -6.50 -16.40
C GLN A 286 21.26 -7.15 -17.02
N PHE A 287 20.10 -7.00 -16.38
CA PHE A 287 18.83 -7.48 -16.91
C PHE A 287 18.48 -6.80 -18.25
N PHE A 288 18.65 -5.49 -18.37
CA PHE A 288 18.40 -4.77 -19.63
C PHE A 288 19.40 -5.14 -20.73
N ASP A 289 20.68 -5.29 -20.38
CA ASP A 289 21.72 -5.75 -21.31
C ASP A 289 21.40 -7.18 -21.82
N ASN A 290 20.94 -8.06 -20.94
CA ASN A 290 20.51 -9.41 -21.30
C ASN A 290 19.31 -9.41 -22.26
N ILE A 291 18.26 -8.63 -21.98
CA ILE A 291 17.11 -8.48 -22.89
C ILE A 291 17.57 -7.98 -24.26
N GLY A 292 18.42 -6.95 -24.28
CA GLY A 292 18.97 -6.43 -25.53
C GLY A 292 19.70 -7.51 -26.33
N SER A 293 20.58 -8.27 -25.67
CA SER A 293 21.30 -9.37 -26.31
C SER A 293 20.40 -10.52 -26.78
N GLU A 294 19.37 -10.88 -26.02
CA GLU A 294 18.43 -11.95 -26.34
C GLU A 294 17.58 -11.59 -27.56
N VAL A 295 17.05 -10.37 -27.60
CA VAL A 295 16.29 -9.83 -28.74
C VAL A 295 17.17 -9.72 -29.98
N LEU A 296 18.41 -9.26 -29.85
CA LEU A 296 19.38 -9.20 -30.95
C LEU A 296 19.70 -10.60 -31.49
N ASN A 297 19.90 -11.59 -30.61
CA ASN A 297 20.16 -12.97 -31.01
C ASN A 297 19.00 -13.61 -31.77
N GLN A 298 17.76 -13.31 -31.39
CA GLN A 298 16.57 -13.85 -32.07
C GLN A 298 16.30 -13.18 -33.42
N THR A 299 16.66 -11.90 -33.57
CA THR A 299 16.41 -11.12 -34.80
C THR A 299 17.53 -11.23 -35.83
N ASN A 300 18.78 -11.28 -35.38
CA ASN A 300 19.93 -11.33 -36.29
C ASN A 300 21.13 -12.01 -35.65
N SER A 301 21.33 -13.29 -35.98
CA SER A 301 22.47 -14.08 -35.50
C SER A 301 23.83 -13.55 -35.94
N VAL A 302 23.90 -12.67 -36.96
CA VAL A 302 25.15 -12.11 -37.48
C VAL A 302 25.61 -10.88 -36.67
N ILE A 303 24.68 -10.10 -36.12
CA ILE A 303 25.02 -8.89 -35.33
C ILE A 303 25.77 -9.27 -34.05
N THR A 304 25.43 -10.39 -33.42
CA THR A 304 26.10 -10.89 -32.20
C THR A 304 27.59 -11.18 -32.39
N TYR A 305 28.02 -11.52 -33.62
CA TYR A 305 29.44 -11.72 -33.95
C TYR A 305 30.20 -10.42 -34.16
N MET A 306 29.51 -9.32 -34.50
CA MET A 306 30.16 -8.04 -34.80
C MET A 306 30.45 -7.20 -33.55
N ASP A 307 29.67 -7.38 -32.47
CA ASP A 307 29.76 -6.54 -31.25
C ASP A 307 30.84 -7.03 -30.25
N LYS A 308 31.24 -8.31 -30.33
CA LYS A 308 32.24 -8.92 -29.42
C LYS A 308 33.69 -8.62 -29.81
N GLY A 309 34.07 -7.36 -30.06
CA GLY A 309 35.48 -6.87 -30.11
C GLY A 309 36.45 -7.48 -31.13
N ASN A 310 36.20 -8.70 -31.63
CA ASN A 310 36.92 -9.41 -32.64
C ASN A 310 36.23 -9.13 -33.98
N LYS A 311 36.84 -8.19 -34.69
CA LYS A 311 36.53 -7.78 -36.06
C LYS A 311 36.64 -8.98 -37.03
N HIS A 312 35.68 -9.89 -37.05
CA HIS A 312 35.49 -10.75 -38.20
C HIS A 312 34.60 -10.01 -39.20
N LYS A 313 35.27 -9.38 -40.16
CA LYS A 313 34.70 -8.71 -41.35
C LYS A 313 34.07 -9.74 -42.31
N ALA A 314 33.21 -10.62 -41.84
CA ALA A 314 32.40 -11.42 -42.75
C ALA A 314 31.39 -10.46 -43.41
N ALA A 315 31.54 -10.22 -44.72
CA ALA A 315 30.57 -9.44 -45.47
C ALA A 315 29.19 -10.07 -45.27
N PRO A 316 28.16 -9.30 -44.88
CA PRO A 316 26.83 -9.85 -44.68
C PRO A 316 26.39 -10.55 -45.97
N LYS A 317 26.09 -11.85 -45.90
CA LYS A 317 25.55 -12.58 -47.04
C LYS A 317 24.28 -11.86 -47.51
N THR A 318 24.22 -11.57 -48.81
CA THR A 318 23.07 -10.91 -49.44
C THR A 318 21.79 -11.67 -49.14
N GLN A 319 20.80 -10.96 -48.59
CA GLN A 319 19.50 -11.53 -48.27
C GLN A 319 18.80 -11.98 -49.57
N ILE A 320 18.20 -13.16 -49.56
CA ILE A 320 17.43 -13.67 -50.70
C ILE A 320 16.24 -12.73 -50.91
N LYS A 321 16.09 -12.18 -52.12
CA LYS A 321 14.93 -11.36 -52.47
C LYS A 321 13.69 -12.24 -52.52
N LEU A 322 12.66 -11.90 -51.73
CA LEU A 322 11.43 -12.70 -51.59
C LEU A 322 10.73 -13.00 -52.93
N ASP A 323 10.92 -12.12 -53.92
CA ASP A 323 10.36 -12.23 -55.27
C ASP A 323 11.01 -13.35 -56.11
N THR A 324 12.22 -13.79 -55.73
CA THR A 324 12.95 -14.86 -56.43
C THR A 324 12.52 -16.27 -56.00
N VAL A 325 11.71 -16.39 -54.94
CA VAL A 325 11.26 -17.67 -54.39
C VAL A 325 9.79 -17.90 -54.76
N LYS A 326 9.49 -19.01 -55.44
CA LYS A 326 8.13 -19.38 -55.89
C LYS A 326 7.56 -20.58 -55.12
N GLY A 327 6.23 -20.70 -55.08
CA GLY A 327 5.51 -21.89 -54.59
C GLY A 327 5.52 -22.08 -53.08
N GLU A 328 5.45 -23.34 -52.63
CA GLU A 328 5.39 -23.76 -51.21
C GLU A 328 6.54 -23.21 -50.36
N ARG A 329 7.74 -23.10 -50.95
CA ARG A 329 8.92 -22.57 -50.26
C ARG A 329 8.79 -21.09 -49.88
N LYS A 330 8.00 -20.31 -50.63
CA LYS A 330 7.67 -18.92 -50.27
C LYS A 330 6.74 -18.88 -49.06
N LEU A 331 5.72 -19.73 -49.03
CA LEU A 331 4.79 -19.85 -47.91
C LEU A 331 5.50 -20.33 -46.64
N GLU A 332 6.41 -21.30 -46.76
CA GLU A 332 7.24 -21.80 -45.65
C GLU A 332 8.12 -20.68 -45.05
N ILE A 333 8.77 -19.86 -45.88
CA ILE A 333 9.57 -18.72 -45.42
C ILE A 333 8.70 -17.68 -44.71
N ILE A 334 7.52 -17.37 -45.26
CA ILE A 334 6.58 -16.41 -44.64
C ILE A 334 6.08 -16.95 -43.30
N TYR A 335 5.67 -18.22 -43.25
CA TYR A 335 5.19 -18.86 -42.02
C TYR A 335 6.28 -18.90 -40.95
N ASN A 336 7.49 -19.34 -41.30
CA ASN A 336 8.64 -19.33 -40.37
C ASN A 336 8.97 -17.92 -39.86
N SER A 337 8.83 -16.90 -40.72
CA SER A 337 9.02 -15.49 -40.33
C SER A 337 7.92 -15.02 -39.38
N TYR A 338 6.66 -15.38 -39.66
CA TYR A 338 5.52 -15.10 -38.80
C TYR A 338 5.69 -15.74 -37.43
N THR A 339 6.00 -17.04 -37.36
CA THR A 339 6.23 -17.75 -36.09
C THR A 339 7.38 -17.14 -35.29
N ARG A 340 8.47 -16.70 -35.96
CA ARG A 340 9.56 -15.98 -35.28
C ARG A 340 9.10 -14.65 -34.71
N LEU A 341 8.31 -13.88 -35.46
CA LEU A 341 7.76 -12.61 -34.98
C LEU A 341 6.81 -12.81 -33.80
N ASP A 342 5.97 -13.84 -33.85
CA ASP A 342 5.04 -14.16 -32.78
C ASP A 342 5.77 -14.61 -31.49
N ASN A 343 6.78 -15.47 -31.62
CA ASN A 343 7.64 -15.87 -30.51
C ASN A 343 8.39 -14.68 -29.90
N LEU A 344 8.89 -13.76 -30.73
CA LEU A 344 9.57 -12.55 -30.28
C LEU A 344 8.60 -11.62 -29.55
N LYS A 345 7.38 -11.45 -30.07
CA LYS A 345 6.33 -10.68 -29.41
C LYS A 345 5.98 -11.27 -28.05
N SER A 346 5.76 -12.58 -27.97
CA SER A 346 5.47 -13.29 -26.72
C SER A 346 6.61 -13.14 -25.70
N THR A 347 7.87 -13.26 -26.16
CA THR A 347 9.06 -13.03 -25.33
C THR A 347 9.08 -11.60 -24.80
N LEU A 348 8.87 -10.60 -25.65
CA LEU A 348 8.83 -9.19 -25.24
C LEU A 348 7.70 -8.90 -24.25
N GLU A 349 6.53 -9.50 -24.42
CA GLU A 349 5.41 -9.36 -23.47
C GLU A 349 5.76 -9.97 -22.11
N SER A 350 6.39 -11.15 -22.07
CA SER A 350 6.86 -11.76 -20.82
C SER A 350 7.92 -10.89 -20.12
N LYS A 351 8.90 -10.38 -20.87
CA LYS A 351 9.96 -9.51 -20.35
C LYS A 351 9.43 -8.15 -19.91
N LYS A 352 8.36 -7.64 -20.52
CA LYS A 352 7.70 -6.38 -20.12
C LYS A 352 7.10 -6.47 -18.70
N ASN A 353 6.54 -7.61 -18.33
CA ASN A 353 5.99 -7.82 -16.99
C ASN A 353 7.11 -7.86 -15.93
N GLU A 354 8.21 -8.53 -16.25
CA GLU A 354 9.42 -8.58 -15.41
C GLU A 354 10.09 -7.20 -15.29
N TYR A 355 10.22 -6.48 -16.42
CA TYR A 355 10.67 -5.09 -16.48
C TYR A 355 9.87 -4.19 -15.54
N SER A 356 8.54 -4.22 -15.65
CA SER A 356 7.65 -3.39 -14.85
C SER A 356 7.81 -3.70 -13.35
N SER A 357 7.97 -4.98 -13.01
CA SER A 357 8.16 -5.44 -11.64
C SER A 357 9.51 -4.98 -11.05
N ASN A 358 10.60 -5.09 -11.81
CA ASN A 358 11.94 -4.68 -11.40
C ASN A 358 12.06 -3.16 -11.25
N VAL A 359 11.49 -2.39 -12.19
CA VAL A 359 11.42 -0.93 -12.10
C VAL A 359 10.58 -0.50 -10.89
N LYS A 360 9.42 -1.13 -10.67
CA LYS A 360 8.58 -0.85 -9.51
C LYS A 360 9.28 -1.14 -8.19
N TYR A 361 10.00 -2.26 -8.09
CA TYR A 361 10.79 -2.60 -6.91
C TYR A 361 11.87 -1.56 -6.65
N PHE A 362 12.68 -1.23 -7.66
CA PHE A 362 13.71 -0.18 -7.56
C PHE A 362 13.13 1.16 -7.09
N SER A 363 12.03 1.61 -7.72
CA SER A 363 11.35 2.84 -7.33
C SER A 363 10.88 2.81 -5.88
N LYS A 364 10.32 1.70 -5.40
CA LYS A 364 9.89 1.54 -4.00
C LYS A 364 11.05 1.65 -3.01
N VAL A 365 12.19 1.01 -3.29
CA VAL A 365 13.36 1.04 -2.41
C VAL A 365 13.91 2.46 -2.30
N VAL A 366 14.10 3.13 -3.44
CA VAL A 366 14.59 4.52 -3.48
C VAL A 366 13.63 5.46 -2.76
N ILE A 367 12.32 5.39 -3.06
CA ILE A 367 11.32 6.24 -2.40
C ILE A 367 11.30 6.01 -0.89
N TYR A 368 11.37 4.75 -0.44
CA TYR A 368 11.40 4.43 0.99
C TYR A 368 12.63 5.06 1.69
N GLN A 369 13.82 4.91 1.10
CA GLN A 369 15.04 5.53 1.62
C GLN A 369 14.90 7.06 1.70
N GLN A 370 14.44 7.69 0.62
CA GLN A 370 14.30 9.14 0.56
C GLN A 370 13.22 9.67 1.51
N ARG A 371 12.16 8.89 1.78
CA ARG A 371 11.09 9.26 2.73
C ARG A 371 11.57 9.41 4.17
N ILE A 372 12.59 8.66 4.58
CA ILE A 372 13.21 8.79 5.92
C ILE A 372 13.64 10.25 6.15
N VAL A 373 14.24 10.87 5.13
CA VAL A 373 14.69 12.25 5.16
C VAL A 373 13.56 13.22 4.82
N ALA A 374 12.82 12.95 3.74
CA ALA A 374 11.80 13.85 3.23
C ALA A 374 10.70 14.14 4.26
N TYR A 375 10.22 13.14 5.01
CA TYR A 375 9.19 13.36 6.04
C TYR A 375 9.71 14.16 7.24
N SER A 376 11.00 14.00 7.56
CA SER A 376 11.66 14.82 8.58
C SER A 376 11.72 16.29 8.13
N VAL A 377 12.01 16.56 6.85
CA VAL A 377 11.96 17.91 6.29
C VAL A 377 10.53 18.45 6.24
N THR A 378 9.53 17.59 5.98
CA THR A 378 8.11 17.97 5.98
C THR A 378 7.69 18.56 7.32
N CYS A 379 8.22 18.09 8.47
CA CYS A 379 7.96 18.68 9.79
C CYS A 379 8.27 20.19 9.84
N ILE A 380 9.38 20.60 9.22
CA ILE A 380 9.81 22.01 9.19
C ILE A 380 8.91 22.82 8.23
N ILE A 381 8.62 22.27 7.05
CA ILE A 381 7.73 22.91 6.06
C ILE A 381 6.33 23.12 6.65
N PHE A 382 5.79 22.10 7.33
CA PHE A 382 4.48 22.14 7.94
C PHE A 382 4.44 23.06 9.16
N PHE A 383 5.54 23.17 9.91
CA PHE A 383 5.66 24.22 10.92
C PHE A 383 5.56 25.62 10.29
N LEU A 384 6.29 25.90 9.21
CA LEU A 384 6.26 27.22 8.55
C LEU A 384 4.87 27.56 8.03
N ILE A 385 4.22 26.62 7.34
CA ILE A 385 2.85 26.79 6.85
C ILE A 385 1.89 26.98 8.03
N GLY A 386 2.03 26.16 9.07
CA GLY A 386 1.09 26.16 10.17
C GLY A 386 1.17 27.40 11.05
N SER A 387 2.38 27.80 11.44
CA SER A 387 2.61 29.01 12.24
C SER A 387 2.22 30.28 11.48
N SER A 388 2.51 30.35 10.17
CA SER A 388 2.10 31.49 9.34
C SER A 388 0.59 31.59 9.19
N LEU A 389 -0.11 30.49 8.87
CA LEU A 389 -1.58 30.46 8.81
C LEU A 389 -2.23 30.82 10.14
N GLY A 390 -1.77 30.22 11.24
CA GLY A 390 -2.30 30.50 12.58
C GLY A 390 -2.17 31.97 12.96
N SER A 391 -1.04 32.61 12.60
CA SER A 391 -0.82 34.03 12.90
C SER A 391 -1.68 34.99 12.06
N ILE A 392 -2.12 34.57 10.87
CA ILE A 392 -2.96 35.38 9.96
C ILE A 392 -4.44 35.25 10.34
N ILE A 393 -4.89 34.06 10.72
CA ILE A 393 -6.31 33.78 10.99
C ILE A 393 -6.65 34.22 12.42
N ARG A 394 -7.03 35.50 12.57
CA ARG A 394 -7.33 36.14 13.87
C ARG A 394 -8.77 35.96 14.36
N LYS A 395 -9.70 35.55 13.49
CA LYS A 395 -11.14 35.42 13.79
C LYS A 395 -11.73 34.21 13.06
N GLY A 396 -12.45 33.35 13.79
CA GLY A 396 -13.11 32.17 13.21
C GLY A 396 -13.35 30.99 14.17
N GLY A 397 -12.86 31.05 15.42
CA GLY A 397 -12.90 29.94 16.36
C GLY A 397 -11.91 28.84 15.98
N MET A 398 -11.67 27.90 16.90
CA MET A 398 -10.70 26.82 16.72
C MET A 398 -10.95 25.90 15.50
N GLY A 399 -12.15 25.93 14.89
CA GLY A 399 -12.54 25.02 13.81
C GLY A 399 -12.00 25.38 12.42
N LEU A 400 -12.00 26.66 12.04
CA LEU A 400 -11.60 27.08 10.68
C LEU A 400 -10.11 26.82 10.38
N PRO A 401 -9.17 27.09 11.30
CA PRO A 401 -7.76 26.76 11.08
C PRO A 401 -7.51 25.25 10.93
N VAL A 402 -8.26 24.42 11.65
CA VAL A 402 -8.17 22.95 11.56
C VAL A 402 -8.64 22.45 10.18
N ILE A 403 -9.74 22.98 9.64
CA ILE A 403 -10.23 22.62 8.30
C ILE A 403 -9.17 22.95 7.24
N ILE A 404 -8.56 24.14 7.31
CA ILE A 404 -7.51 24.55 6.37
C ILE A 404 -6.30 23.61 6.46
N ALA A 405 -5.89 23.23 7.67
CA ALA A 405 -4.81 22.28 7.89
C ALA A 405 -5.10 20.91 7.23
N ILE A 406 -6.34 20.42 7.39
CA ILE A 406 -6.79 19.17 6.77
C ILE A 406 -6.74 19.26 5.25
N VAL A 407 -7.20 20.37 4.65
CA VAL A 407 -7.14 20.57 3.19
C VAL A 407 -5.70 20.57 2.68
N ILE A 408 -4.79 21.30 3.35
CA ILE A 408 -3.36 21.32 3.00
C ILE A 408 -2.76 19.93 3.10
N PHE A 409 -3.12 19.18 4.15
CA PHE A 409 -2.69 17.80 4.29
C PHE A 409 -3.21 16.91 3.16
N ILE A 410 -4.50 16.99 2.83
CA ILE A 410 -5.08 16.19 1.74
C ILE A 410 -4.35 16.48 0.42
N ILE A 411 -4.05 17.75 0.13
CA ILE A 411 -3.27 18.13 -1.05
C ILE A 411 -1.88 17.50 -1.02
N PHE A 412 -1.17 17.59 0.12
CA PHE A 412 0.13 16.94 0.29
C PHE A 412 0.07 15.41 0.10
N TYR A 413 -0.95 14.76 0.68
CA TYR A 413 -1.12 13.32 0.61
C TYR A 413 -1.43 12.86 -0.82
N VAL A 414 -2.38 13.51 -1.50
CA VAL A 414 -2.73 13.23 -2.90
C VAL A 414 -1.53 13.45 -3.81
N MET A 415 -0.77 14.52 -3.58
CA MET A 415 0.45 14.79 -4.34
C MET A 415 1.51 13.70 -4.12
N ASN A 416 1.77 13.27 -2.88
CA ASN A 416 2.68 12.14 -2.61
C ASN A 416 2.23 10.88 -3.34
N VAL A 417 0.98 10.44 -3.15
CA VAL A 417 0.48 9.19 -3.74
C VAL A 417 0.50 9.25 -5.28
N GLY A 418 0.12 10.37 -5.88
CA GLY A 418 0.15 10.53 -7.33
C GLY A 418 1.56 10.41 -7.90
N VAL A 419 2.51 11.09 -7.28
CA VAL A 419 3.92 11.15 -7.67
C VAL A 419 4.62 9.79 -7.43
N GLU A 420 4.31 9.10 -6.33
CA GLU A 420 4.76 7.72 -6.07
C GLU A 420 4.23 6.75 -7.13
N ASN A 421 2.94 6.80 -7.46
CA ASN A 421 2.32 5.96 -8.48
C ASN A 421 2.96 6.15 -9.87
N MET A 422 3.26 7.40 -10.25
CA MET A 422 3.97 7.68 -11.51
C MET A 422 5.37 7.07 -11.51
N SER A 423 6.08 7.14 -10.39
CA SER A 423 7.41 6.52 -10.26
C SER A 423 7.36 4.98 -10.26
N TRP A 424 6.34 4.37 -9.66
CA TRP A 424 6.12 2.93 -9.71
C TRP A 424 5.84 2.42 -11.12
N SER A 425 5.26 3.26 -11.99
CA SER A 425 5.07 2.96 -13.41
C SER A 425 6.32 3.18 -14.27
N GLY A 426 7.44 3.61 -13.68
CA GLY A 426 8.68 3.92 -14.39
C GLY A 426 8.68 5.24 -15.17
N LYS A 427 7.62 6.06 -15.05
CA LYS A 427 7.47 7.33 -15.78
C LYS A 427 8.23 8.49 -15.17
N MET A 428 8.65 8.37 -13.91
CA MET A 428 9.29 9.45 -13.17
C MET A 428 10.41 8.92 -12.28
N ASN A 429 11.50 9.69 -12.23
CA ASN A 429 12.65 9.39 -11.39
C ASN A 429 12.22 9.28 -9.90
N PRO A 430 12.51 8.16 -9.22
CA PRO A 430 12.08 7.93 -7.84
C PRO A 430 12.69 8.90 -6.83
N TYR A 431 13.89 9.43 -7.07
CA TYR A 431 14.49 10.46 -6.21
C TYR A 431 13.70 11.77 -6.29
N LEU A 432 13.37 12.21 -7.51
CA LEU A 432 12.53 13.40 -7.70
C LEU A 432 11.13 13.17 -7.10
N ALA A 433 10.58 11.97 -7.28
CA ALA A 433 9.26 11.62 -6.78
C ALA A 433 9.14 11.77 -5.26
N ALA A 434 10.13 11.32 -4.49
CA ALA A 434 10.10 11.43 -3.05
C ALA A 434 10.19 12.89 -2.54
N TRP A 435 10.81 13.78 -3.31
CA TRP A 435 11.08 15.17 -2.89
C TRP A 435 10.11 16.19 -3.50
N LEU A 436 9.47 15.88 -4.62
CA LEU A 436 8.61 16.81 -5.37
C LEU A 436 7.52 17.46 -4.50
N PRO A 437 6.81 16.73 -3.61
CA PRO A 437 5.82 17.33 -2.72
C PRO A 437 6.41 18.42 -1.81
N ASN A 438 7.60 18.15 -1.24
CA ASN A 438 8.30 19.08 -0.37
C ASN A 438 8.86 20.28 -1.16
N LEU A 439 9.37 20.06 -2.37
CA LEU A 439 9.87 21.11 -3.25
C LEU A 439 8.76 22.08 -3.70
N ILE A 440 7.52 21.61 -3.81
CA ILE A 440 6.35 22.46 -4.12
C ILE A 440 5.88 23.22 -2.88
N LEU A 441 5.82 22.55 -1.72
CA LEU A 441 5.31 23.17 -0.49
C LEU A 441 6.30 24.11 0.20
N LEU A 442 7.61 23.92 0.03
CA LEU A 442 8.62 24.77 0.68
C LEU A 442 8.53 26.23 0.20
N PRO A 443 8.52 26.54 -1.12
CA PRO A 443 8.31 27.90 -1.60
C PRO A 443 6.98 28.49 -1.12
N PHE A 444 5.92 27.69 -1.11
CA PHE A 444 4.62 28.10 -0.59
C PHE A 444 4.67 28.47 0.90
N GLY A 445 5.30 27.63 1.73
CA GLY A 445 5.48 27.89 3.17
C GLY A 445 6.34 29.11 3.45
N VAL A 446 7.41 29.33 2.68
CA VAL A 446 8.26 30.53 2.77
C VAL A 446 7.47 31.78 2.38
N TRP A 447 6.75 31.73 1.25
CA TRP A 447 5.89 32.83 0.79
C TRP A 447 4.79 33.16 1.81
N MET A 448 4.14 32.14 2.37
CA MET A 448 3.15 32.31 3.44
C MET A 448 3.74 32.95 4.70
N THR A 449 4.93 32.51 5.11
CA THR A 449 5.65 33.10 6.25
C THR A 449 5.97 34.57 6.00
N TYR A 450 6.48 34.90 4.82
CA TYR A 450 6.72 36.30 4.43
C TYR A 450 5.46 37.16 4.48
N LYS A 451 4.33 36.61 4.04
CA LYS A 451 3.03 37.30 4.08
C LYS A 451 2.48 37.48 5.49
N ALA A 452 2.70 36.52 6.38
CA ALA A 452 2.37 36.64 7.79
C ALA A 452 3.21 37.74 8.48
N LEU A 453 4.47 37.89 8.09
CA LEU A 453 5.36 38.94 8.60
C LEU A 453 4.95 40.35 8.15
N THR A 454 4.41 40.48 6.94
CA THR A 454 4.01 41.77 6.34
C THR A 454 2.57 42.19 6.68
N ASP A 455 1.91 41.51 7.63
CA ASP A 455 0.51 41.77 8.06
C ASP A 455 -0.49 41.87 6.88
N SER A 456 -0.21 41.15 5.79
CA SER A 456 -1.07 41.14 4.62
C SER A 456 -2.37 40.39 4.95
N GLN A 457 -3.51 41.07 4.86
CA GLN A 457 -4.85 40.45 4.93
C GLN A 457 -5.12 39.60 3.68
N LEU A 458 -4.53 38.41 3.62
CA LEU A 458 -4.66 37.48 2.49
C LEU A 458 -6.04 36.80 2.44
N PHE A 459 -6.73 36.67 3.56
CA PHE A 459 -7.99 35.94 3.69
C PHE A 459 -9.14 36.81 4.21
N ASP A 460 -9.25 38.03 3.68
CA ASP A 460 -10.41 38.87 3.98
C ASP A 460 -11.65 38.35 3.23
N ALA A 461 -12.58 37.74 3.97
CA ALA A 461 -13.79 37.14 3.42
C ALA A 461 -14.63 38.15 2.62
N GLU A 462 -14.49 39.45 2.89
CA GLU A 462 -15.15 40.51 2.12
C GLU A 462 -14.57 40.69 0.71
N LYS A 463 -13.25 40.55 0.53
CA LYS A 463 -12.60 40.61 -0.80
C LYS A 463 -12.94 39.42 -1.68
N TYR A 464 -13.02 38.22 -1.11
CA TYR A 464 -13.44 37.03 -1.86
C TYR A 464 -14.94 37.06 -2.15
N LYS A 465 -15.79 37.50 -1.22
CA LYS A 465 -17.21 37.78 -1.51
C LYS A 465 -17.37 38.83 -2.60
N ALA A 466 -16.50 39.84 -2.69
CA ALA A 466 -16.51 40.84 -3.76
C ALA A 466 -16.15 40.26 -5.14
N LEU A 467 -15.19 39.33 -5.21
CA LEU A 467 -14.82 38.59 -6.43
C LEU A 467 -15.93 37.67 -6.93
N PHE A 468 -16.69 37.03 -6.03
CA PHE A 468 -17.83 36.16 -6.40
C PHE A 468 -19.19 36.89 -6.44
N LYS A 469 -19.26 38.15 -6.01
CA LYS A 469 -20.44 39.04 -6.07
C LYS A 469 -21.07 39.16 -7.47
N PRO A 470 -20.31 39.28 -8.58
CA PRO A 470 -20.91 39.32 -9.91
C PRO A 470 -21.56 37.98 -10.32
N ILE A 471 -21.09 36.86 -9.78
CA ILE A 471 -21.62 35.51 -10.06
C ILE A 471 -22.85 35.25 -9.19
N THR A 472 -22.82 35.60 -7.91
CA THR A 472 -23.97 35.42 -7.00
C THR A 472 -25.12 36.39 -7.31
N LYS A 473 -24.86 37.59 -7.84
CA LYS A 473 -25.90 38.50 -8.36
C LYS A 473 -26.70 37.92 -9.54
N ARG A 474 -26.16 36.95 -10.29
CA ARG A 474 -26.93 36.25 -11.35
C ARG A 474 -27.93 35.23 -10.80
N PHE A 475 -27.74 34.76 -9.57
CA PHE A 475 -28.59 33.73 -8.95
C PHE A 475 -29.49 34.27 -7.82
N VAL A 476 -29.24 35.47 -7.33
CA VAL A 476 -30.11 36.14 -6.35
C VAL A 476 -31.06 37.07 -7.12
N LYS A 477 -32.30 36.63 -7.33
CA LYS A 477 -33.40 37.52 -7.76
C LYS A 477 -33.45 38.70 -6.78
N SER A 478 -33.44 39.92 -7.30
CA SER A 478 -33.69 41.11 -6.50
C SER A 478 -35.05 40.94 -5.83
N LYS A 479 -35.06 40.90 -4.48
CA LYS A 479 -36.28 41.21 -3.75
C LYS A 479 -36.54 42.70 -3.96
N GLU A 480 -37.25 43.01 -5.05
CA GLU A 480 -37.97 44.27 -5.17
C GLU A 480 -39.01 44.36 -4.05
N HIS A 481 -39.19 45.59 -3.60
CA HIS A 481 -39.93 46.01 -2.44
C HIS A 481 -41.38 45.48 -2.41
N GLN A 482 -41.75 44.77 -1.34
CA GLN A 482 -43.12 44.78 -0.83
C GLN A 482 -43.13 45.55 0.49
N ARG A 483 -43.17 46.89 0.38
CA ARG A 483 -43.87 47.74 1.35
C ARG A 483 -45.19 48.10 0.68
N TYR A 484 -46.29 48.04 1.43
CA TYR A 484 -47.70 48.05 1.03
C TYR A 484 -48.33 46.67 0.78
N GLN A 485 -48.61 45.95 1.88
CA GLN A 485 -49.95 45.51 2.24
C GLN A 485 -50.03 45.30 3.75
#